data_AF-A0A4Y7RJS1-F1
#
_entry.id   AF-A0A4Y7RJS1-F1
#
_cell.length_a   1.000
_cell.length_b   1.000
_cell.length_c   1.000
_cell.angle_alpha   90.00
_cell.angle_beta   90.00
_cell.angle_gamma   90.00
#
_symmetry.space_group_name_H-M   'P 1'
#
loop_
_entity.id
_entity.type
_entity.pdbx_description
1 polymer ?
#
loop_
_entity_poly.entity_id
_entity_poly.type
_entity_poly.pdbx_seq_one_letter_code
_entity_poly.pdbx_strand_id
1 'polypeptide(L)'
;MPSPIAIRQNEEKSIRLLVAQRQLYSTAKFIRGVRILIAILIAALGPLLVNYQEIKPYLALLAWWVVIDQHLLSTWEIKTIETAAAIQEEFDIYVLGIPEKARIGKIAPEVVFQANEKFRGKPELTHESKDL
;
A
#
# COMPACT_ATOMS: atom_id res chain seq x y z
N MET A 1 -31.45 -2.18 -15.80
CA MET A 1 -31.01 -0.92 -15.16
C MET A 1 -29.85 -1.25 -14.23
N PRO A 2 -28.74 -0.49 -14.26
CA PRO A 2 -27.62 -0.70 -13.34
C PRO A 2 -28.07 -0.48 -11.88
N SER A 3 -27.46 -1.21 -10.95
CA SER A 3 -27.78 -1.04 -9.52
C SER A 3 -27.29 0.32 -9.01
N PRO A 4 -27.91 0.90 -7.97
CA PRO A 4 -27.42 2.13 -7.35
C PRO A 4 -25.94 2.04 -6.89
N ILE A 5 -25.50 0.83 -6.51
CA ILE A 5 -24.11 0.53 -6.16
C ILE A 5 -23.20 0.67 -7.38
N ALA A 6 -23.59 0.09 -8.52
CA ALA A 6 -22.81 0.17 -9.76
C ALA A 6 -22.69 1.62 -10.27
N ILE A 7 -23.72 2.44 -10.05
CA ILE A 7 -23.66 3.88 -10.36
C ILE A 7 -22.62 4.55 -9.45
N ARG A 8 -22.73 4.41 -8.13
CA ARG A 8 -21.82 5.04 -7.16
C ARG A 8 -20.36 4.61 -7.32
N GLN A 9 -20.10 3.36 -7.70
CA GLN A 9 -18.75 2.86 -7.95
C GLN A 9 -18.04 3.60 -9.09
N ASN A 10 -18.80 4.02 -10.11
CA ASN A 10 -18.28 4.69 -11.30
C ASN A 10 -18.22 6.22 -11.16
N GLU A 11 -18.62 6.76 -10.01
CA GLU A 11 -18.53 8.20 -9.76
C GLU A 11 -17.08 8.64 -9.53
N GLU A 12 -16.78 9.88 -9.90
CA GLU A 12 -15.44 10.46 -9.82
C GLU A 12 -14.84 10.37 -8.40
N LYS A 13 -15.67 10.51 -7.35
CA LYS A 13 -15.24 10.34 -5.96
C LYS A 13 -14.72 8.92 -5.71
N SER A 14 -15.50 7.91 -6.09
CA SER A 14 -15.15 6.49 -5.92
C SER A 14 -13.88 6.13 -6.68
N ILE A 15 -13.75 6.60 -7.92
CA ILE A 15 -12.56 6.38 -8.74
C ILE A 15 -11.31 6.98 -8.07
N ARG A 16 -11.39 8.22 -7.56
CA ARG A 16 -10.28 8.87 -6.84
C ARG A 16 -9.86 8.10 -5.59
N LEU A 17 -10.81 7.57 -4.83
CA LEU A 17 -10.53 6.76 -3.65
C LEU A 17 -9.85 5.43 -4.03
N LEU A 18 -10.38 4.72 -5.03
CA LEU A 18 -9.81 3.46 -5.52
C LEU A 18 -8.37 3.64 -6.04
N VAL A 19 -8.12 4.70 -6.80
CA VAL A 19 -6.79 5.01 -7.32
C VAL A 19 -5.81 5.30 -6.17
N ALA A 20 -6.20 6.14 -5.21
CA ALA A 20 -5.37 6.46 -4.05
C ALA A 20 -5.03 5.21 -3.22
N GLN A 21 -6.04 4.39 -2.90
CA GLN A 21 -5.88 3.13 -2.18
C GLN A 21 -4.92 2.18 -2.91
N ARG A 22 -5.11 2.01 -4.23
CA ARG A 22 -4.28 1.13 -5.07
C ARG A 22 -2.82 1.59 -5.08
N GLN A 23 -2.57 2.90 -5.16
CA GLN A 23 -1.21 3.44 -5.12
C GLN A 23 -0.52 3.17 -3.78
N LEU A 24 -1.22 3.35 -2.67
CA LEU A 24 -0.67 3.09 -1.33
C LEU A 24 -0.38 1.60 -1.13
N TYR A 25 -1.29 0.71 -1.53
CA TYR A 25 -1.01 -0.73 -1.48
C TYR A 25 0.15 -1.15 -2.38
N SER A 26 0.27 -0.56 -3.57
CA SER A 26 1.41 -0.80 -4.46
C SER A 26 2.73 -0.40 -3.78
N THR A 27 2.74 0.76 -3.12
CA THR A 27 3.89 1.25 -2.35
C THR A 27 4.24 0.29 -1.21
N ALA A 28 3.25 -0.14 -0.42
CA ALA A 28 3.45 -1.10 0.66
C ALA A 28 3.98 -2.45 0.16
N LYS A 29 3.46 -2.95 -0.97
CA LYS A 29 3.93 -4.19 -1.61
C LYS A 29 5.37 -4.06 -2.10
N PHE A 30 5.76 -2.92 -2.66
CA PHE A 30 7.13 -2.67 -3.07
C PHE A 30 8.09 -2.69 -1.88
N ILE A 31 7.74 -1.98 -0.79
CA ILE A 31 8.51 -1.99 0.45
C ILE A 31 8.67 -3.42 0.96
N ARG A 32 7.55 -4.15 1.12
CA ARG A 32 7.57 -5.56 1.55
C ARG A 32 8.44 -6.44 0.65
N GLY A 33 8.36 -6.25 -0.66
CA GLY A 33 9.16 -6.99 -1.64
C GLY A 33 10.65 -6.79 -1.45
N VAL A 34 11.10 -5.54 -1.25
CA VAL A 34 12.51 -5.22 -0.95
C VAL A 34 12.96 -5.87 0.35
N ARG A 35 12.14 -5.78 1.41
CA ARG A 35 12.45 -6.39 2.73
C ARG A 35 12.65 -7.91 2.61
N ILE A 36 11.71 -8.58 1.96
CA ILE A 36 11.76 -10.04 1.74
C ILE A 36 12.97 -10.42 0.89
N LEU A 37 13.25 -9.68 -0.19
CA LEU A 37 14.40 -9.96 -1.04
C LEU A 37 15.72 -9.89 -0.26
N ILE A 38 15.89 -8.84 0.55
CA ILE A 38 17.10 -8.69 1.36
C ILE A 38 17.19 -9.79 2.42
N ALA A 39 16.08 -10.12 3.08
CA ALA A 39 16.04 -11.24 4.04
C ALA A 39 16.46 -12.57 3.39
N ILE A 40 16.00 -12.85 2.16
CA ILE A 40 16.40 -14.04 1.39
C ILE A 40 17.90 -14.01 1.08
N LEU A 41 18.44 -12.86 0.62
CA LEU A 41 19.87 -12.72 0.34
C LEU A 41 20.71 -12.95 1.60
N ILE A 42 20.30 -12.42 2.75
CA ILE A 42 20.98 -12.64 4.02
C ILE A 42 20.93 -14.12 4.43
N ALA A 43 19.77 -14.76 4.31
CA ALA A 43 19.60 -16.18 4.66
C ALA A 43 20.42 -17.10 3.75
N ALA A 44 20.52 -16.79 2.45
CA ALA A 44 21.27 -17.58 1.48
C ALA A 44 22.79 -17.36 1.58
N LEU A 45 23.23 -16.11 1.73
CA LEU A 45 24.65 -15.77 1.74
C LEU A 45 25.27 -15.93 3.13
N GLY A 46 24.52 -15.70 4.21
CA GLY A 46 25.00 -15.73 5.59
C GLY A 46 25.85 -16.96 5.92
N PRO A 47 25.35 -18.19 5.69
CA PRO A 47 26.12 -19.42 5.95
C PRO A 47 27.42 -19.53 5.14
N LEU A 48 27.43 -19.03 3.89
CA LEU A 48 28.61 -19.06 3.03
C LEU A 48 29.70 -18.11 3.55
N LEU A 49 29.30 -16.98 4.13
CA LEU A 49 30.19 -15.92 4.59
C LEU A 49 30.88 -16.24 5.93
N VAL A 50 30.32 -17.14 6.75
CA VAL A 50 30.86 -17.52 8.08
C VAL A 50 32.25 -18.15 7.99
N ASN A 51 32.58 -18.80 6.87
CA ASN A 51 33.87 -19.48 6.68
C ASN A 51 35.03 -18.51 6.38
N TYR A 52 34.75 -17.22 6.15
CA TYR A 52 35.76 -16.22 5.80
C TYR A 52 35.98 -15.26 6.97
N GLN A 53 37.16 -15.34 7.61
CA GLN A 53 37.52 -14.50 8.75
C GLN A 53 37.44 -12.98 8.46
N GLU A 54 37.71 -12.59 7.21
CA GLU A 54 37.65 -11.20 6.74
C GLU A 54 36.22 -10.63 6.70
N ILE A 55 35.19 -11.47 6.77
CA ILE A 55 33.79 -11.04 6.60
C ILE A 55 33.12 -10.72 7.94
N LYS A 56 33.76 -11.07 9.07
CA LYS A 56 33.27 -10.78 10.43
C LYS A 56 32.82 -9.32 10.66
N PRO A 57 33.51 -8.26 10.19
CA PRO A 57 33.03 -6.88 10.38
C PRO A 57 31.76 -6.56 9.58
N TYR A 58 31.48 -7.27 8.49
CA TYR A 58 30.27 -7.07 7.68
C TYR A 58 29.02 -7.72 8.32
N LEU A 59 29.19 -8.66 9.25
CA LEU A 59 28.07 -9.19 10.05
C LEU A 59 27.39 -8.09 10.88
N ALA A 60 28.14 -7.08 11.32
CA ALA A 60 27.57 -5.92 12.01
C ALA A 60 26.62 -5.12 11.09
N LEU A 61 26.91 -5.03 9.79
CA LEU A 61 26.02 -4.38 8.83
C LEU A 61 24.71 -5.16 8.64
N LEU A 62 24.77 -6.49 8.68
CA LEU A 62 23.57 -7.34 8.62
C LEU A 62 22.69 -7.14 9.87
N ALA A 63 23.30 -7.09 11.05
CA ALA A 63 22.57 -6.79 12.28
C ALA A 63 21.93 -5.39 12.24
N TRP A 64 22.67 -4.39 11.74
CA TRP A 64 22.14 -3.05 11.51
C TRP A 64 20.97 -3.03 10.54
N TRP A 65 21.05 -3.80 9.45
CA TRP A 65 19.95 -3.94 8.51
C TRP A 65 18.67 -4.46 9.19
N VAL A 66 18.78 -5.47 10.04
CA VAL A 66 17.62 -6.02 10.78
C VAL A 66 16.96 -4.96 11.66
N VAL A 67 17.76 -4.12 12.34
CA VAL A 67 17.24 -3.01 13.16
C VAL A 67 16.50 -1.98 12.29
N ILE A 68 17.07 -1.61 11.14
CA ILE A 68 16.44 -0.68 10.20
C ILE A 68 15.14 -1.27 9.65
N ASP A 69 15.14 -2.55 9.29
CA ASP A 69 13.97 -3.25 8.78
C ASP A 69 12.83 -3.25 9.78
N GLN A 70 13.10 -3.66 11.01
CA GLN A 70 12.09 -3.84 12.04
C GLN A 70 11.50 -2.51 12.52
N HIS A 71 12.33 -1.47 12.68
CA HIS A 71 11.87 -0.20 13.24
C HIS A 71 11.40 0.80 12.19
N LEU A 72 12.03 0.84 11.02
CA LEU A 72 11.78 1.88 10.03
C LEU A 72 10.91 1.36 8.89
N LEU A 73 11.37 0.32 8.18
CA LEU A 73 10.67 -0.19 7.00
C LEU A 73 9.33 -0.85 7.37
N SER A 74 9.30 -1.66 8.43
CA SER A 74 8.07 -2.30 8.90
C SER A 74 7.03 -1.28 9.37
N THR A 75 7.45 -0.28 10.14
CA THR A 75 6.56 0.79 10.60
C THR A 75 6.01 1.59 9.42
N TRP A 76 6.84 1.89 8.43
CA TRP A 76 6.39 2.61 7.23
C TRP A 76 5.40 1.78 6.41
N GLU A 77 5.67 0.49 6.22
CA GLU A 77 4.76 -0.43 5.54
C GLU A 77 3.39 -0.49 6.23
N ILE A 78 3.37 -0.69 7.55
CA ILE A 78 2.13 -0.79 8.34
C ILE A 78 1.33 0.52 8.22
N LYS A 79 1.96 1.68 8.44
CA LYS A 79 1.28 2.98 8.32
C LYS A 79 0.70 3.22 6.93
N THR A 80 1.41 2.77 5.88
CA THR A 80 0.94 2.88 4.50
C THR A 80 -0.30 2.00 4.28
N ILE A 81 -0.31 0.78 4.83
CA ILE A 81 -1.44 -0.15 4.77
C ILE A 81 -2.65 0.40 5.55
N GLU A 82 -2.44 0.91 6.77
CA GLU A 82 -3.51 1.53 7.58
C GLU A 82 -4.15 2.70 6.85
N THR A 83 -3.35 3.54 6.21
CA THR A 83 -3.83 4.65 5.39
C THR A 83 -4.66 4.15 4.20
N ALA A 84 -4.19 3.13 3.49
CA ALA A 84 -4.92 2.54 2.38
C ALA A 84 -6.26 1.92 2.84
N ALA A 85 -6.25 1.24 3.99
CA ALA A 85 -7.46 0.65 4.58
C ALA A 85 -8.48 1.71 4.99
N ALA A 86 -8.03 2.85 5.52
CA ALA A 86 -8.91 3.96 5.82
C ALA A 86 -9.56 4.51 4.54
N ILE A 87 -8.79 4.73 3.46
CA ILE A 87 -9.35 5.15 2.15
C ILE A 87 -10.37 4.13 1.62
N GLN A 88 -10.08 2.84 1.78
CA GLN A 88 -11.02 1.78 1.42
C GLN A 88 -12.32 1.86 2.22
N GLU A 89 -12.22 2.08 3.53
CA GLU A 89 -13.37 2.23 4.39
C GLU A 89 -14.25 3.44 3.98
N GLU A 90 -13.64 4.57 3.58
CA GLU A 90 -14.39 5.70 3.03
C GLU A 90 -15.10 5.34 1.72
N PHE A 91 -14.45 4.58 0.83
CA PHE A 91 -15.07 4.08 -0.39
C PHE A 91 -16.25 3.15 -0.07
N ASP A 92 -16.07 2.18 0.84
CA ASP A 92 -17.12 1.21 1.20
C ASP A 92 -18.32 1.91 1.87
N ILE A 93 -18.07 2.88 2.76
CA ILE A 93 -19.11 3.73 3.35
C ILE A 93 -19.92 4.44 2.26
N TYR A 94 -19.23 5.03 1.30
CA TYR A 94 -19.85 5.78 0.22
C TYR A 94 -20.70 4.90 -0.71
N VAL A 95 -20.11 3.82 -1.20
CA VAL A 95 -20.74 2.94 -2.20
C VAL A 95 -21.88 2.14 -1.57
N LEU A 96 -21.65 1.55 -0.40
CA LEU A 96 -22.62 0.66 0.25
C LEU A 96 -23.63 1.41 1.13
N GLY A 97 -23.41 2.70 1.39
CA GLY A 97 -24.28 3.50 2.27
C GLY A 97 -24.18 3.08 3.75
N ILE A 98 -23.00 2.62 4.18
CA ILE A 98 -22.77 2.24 5.59
C ILE A 98 -22.84 3.53 6.45
N PRO A 99 -23.42 3.49 7.65
CA PRO A 99 -23.45 4.66 8.53
C PRO A 99 -22.04 5.16 8.88
N GLU A 100 -21.78 6.46 8.73
CA GLU A 100 -20.46 7.06 8.99
C GLU A 100 -19.96 6.86 10.43
N LYS A 101 -20.88 6.69 11.39
CA LYS A 101 -20.56 6.31 12.78
C LYS A 101 -19.83 4.96 12.93
N ALA A 102 -19.85 4.12 11.89
CA ALA A 102 -19.12 2.86 11.86
C ALA A 102 -17.66 3.02 11.41
N ARG A 103 -17.25 4.23 10.98
CA ARG A 103 -15.90 4.51 10.51
C ARG A 103 -14.87 4.38 11.64
N ILE A 104 -13.81 3.61 11.38
CA ILE A 104 -12.71 3.34 12.29
C ILE A 104 -11.51 4.25 11.97
N GLY A 105 -11.18 4.41 10.68
CA GLY A 105 -10.03 5.19 10.20
C GLY A 105 -10.35 6.66 9.96
N LYS A 106 -9.40 7.56 10.29
CA LYS A 106 -9.46 8.97 9.87
C LYS A 106 -8.54 9.17 8.67
N ILE A 107 -9.04 9.86 7.64
CA ILE A 107 -8.31 10.13 6.41
C ILE A 107 -8.25 11.64 6.24
N ALA A 108 -7.05 12.17 6.07
CA ALA A 108 -6.87 13.57 5.70
C ALA A 108 -7.00 13.69 4.16
N PRO A 109 -7.80 14.63 3.63
CA PRO A 109 -8.01 14.80 2.18
C PRO A 109 -6.70 14.97 1.39
N GLU A 110 -5.68 15.56 2.00
CA GLU A 110 -4.35 15.78 1.43
C GLU A 110 -3.66 14.47 1.06
N VAL A 111 -3.90 13.41 1.84
CA VAL A 111 -3.32 12.08 1.61
C VAL A 111 -3.91 11.43 0.37
N VAL A 112 -5.22 11.57 0.17
CA VAL A 112 -5.92 11.08 -1.04
C VAL A 112 -5.41 11.82 -2.27
N PHE A 113 -5.24 13.14 -2.17
CA PHE A 113 -4.71 13.96 -3.26
C PHE A 113 -3.28 13.53 -3.66
N GLN A 114 -2.36 13.45 -2.70
CA GLN A 114 -0.98 13.05 -2.96
C GLN A 114 -0.86 11.63 -3.53
N ALA A 115 -1.68 10.69 -3.05
CA ALA A 115 -1.68 9.33 -3.56
C ALA A 115 -2.19 9.27 -5.02
N ASN A 116 -3.19 10.08 -5.36
CA ASN A 116 -3.65 10.20 -6.75
C ASN A 116 -2.57 10.78 -7.67
N GLU A 117 -1.86 11.84 -7.27
CA GLU A 117 -0.76 12.39 -8.08
C GLU A 117 0.38 11.40 -8.33
N LYS A 118 0.67 10.54 -7.35
CA LYS A 118 1.73 9.53 -7.45
C LYS A 118 1.31 8.30 -8.27
N PHE A 119 0.02 8.14 -8.57
CA PHE A 119 -0.46 7.00 -9.32
C PHE A 119 -0.02 7.07 -10.79
N ARG A 120 0.67 6.03 -11.25
CA ARG A 120 1.19 5.93 -12.63
C ARG A 120 0.34 5.03 -13.53
N GLY A 121 -0.77 4.49 -13.04
CA GLY A 121 -1.69 3.65 -13.83
C GLY A 121 -2.76 4.48 -14.55
N LYS A 122 -3.43 3.88 -15.53
CA LYS A 122 -4.70 4.43 -16.02
C LYS A 122 -5.78 4.09 -14.99
N PRO A 123 -6.58 5.06 -14.51
CA PRO A 123 -7.85 4.71 -13.89
C PRO A 123 -8.63 3.92 -14.94
N GLU A 124 -9.02 2.68 -14.63
CA GLU A 124 -9.91 1.91 -15.49
C GLU A 124 -11.26 2.62 -15.50
N LEU A 125 -11.41 3.56 -16.42
CA LEU A 125 -12.70 4.09 -16.84
C LEU A 125 -13.40 2.94 -17.55
N THR A 126 -14.39 2.32 -16.93
CA THR A 126 -15.35 1.49 -17.66
C THR A 126 -16.17 2.46 -18.53
N HIS A 127 -15.65 2.79 -19.71
CA HIS A 127 -16.39 3.46 -20.76
C HIS A 127 -17.45 2.49 -21.33
N GLU A 128 -18.52 2.25 -20.58
CA GLU A 128 -19.76 1.64 -21.06
C GLU A 128 -20.98 2.43 -20.56
N SER A 129 -21.00 3.73 -20.83
CA SER A 129 -22.26 4.51 -20.85
C SER A 129 -22.24 5.54 -21.98
N LYS A 130 -21.80 5.12 -23.17
CA LYS A 130 -21.97 5.93 -24.38
C LYS A 130 -23.19 5.59 -25.22
N ASP A 131 -23.94 4.54 -24.90
CA ASP A 131 -25.17 4.22 -25.61
C ASP A 131 -26.21 3.71 -24.60
N LEU A 132 -27.07 4.61 -24.12
CA LEU A 132 -28.46 4.38 -23.70
C LEU A 132 -29.17 5.72 -23.50
#